data_AF-A0A943PV40-F1
#
_entry.id   AF-A0A943PV40-F1
#
_cell.length_a   1.000
_cell.length_b   1.000
_cell.length_c   1.000
_cell.angle_alpha   90.00
_cell.angle_beta   90.00
_cell.angle_gamma   90.00
#
_symmetry.space_group_name_H-M   'P 1'
#
loop_
_entity.id
_entity.type
_entity.pdbx_description
1 polymer ?
#
loop_
_entity_poly.entity_id
_entity_poly.type
_entity_poly.pdbx_seq_one_letter_code
_entity_poly.pdbx_strand_id
1 'polypeptide(L)'
;MEIDIQNELNNKNLEVEKEQKSFLETTLGGIINTGLNLGIKYLLPDFVEDEVINIKDTILNEGFKEGLNTAIDEAVDLGKSAIGIVTGKFEDISQMQKAVETGGIIDTISKGLDTAINKVNEKGKLNDTISNVIKKGKNLILDNISSNIEEMIVEQGNEISKFETSINEWKKGYENKDFDLMEKEMKNINKYLEKIMPLENIIKEARLVENVHNLIKNNNKNFEINEVELEAANVLA
;
A
#
# COMPACT_ATOMS: atom_id res chain seq x y z
N MET A 1 -28.67 13.92 13.21
CA MET A 1 -28.69 13.10 11.98
C MET A 1 -27.67 13.64 10.96
N GLU A 2 -27.83 14.84 10.40
CA GLU A 2 -26.88 15.39 9.40
C GLU A 2 -25.47 15.67 9.96
N ILE A 3 -25.39 16.25 11.17
CA ILE A 3 -24.12 16.50 11.89
C ILE A 3 -23.44 15.18 12.32
N ASP A 4 -24.23 14.16 12.68
CA ASP A 4 -23.70 12.87 13.12
C ASP A 4 -23.09 12.09 11.95
N ILE A 5 -23.75 12.12 10.78
CA ILE A 5 -23.25 11.52 9.54
C ILE A 5 -21.97 12.21 9.07
N GLN A 6 -21.88 13.54 9.14
CA GLN A 6 -20.65 14.27 8.79
C GLN A 6 -19.48 13.93 9.70
N ASN A 7 -19.71 13.76 11.00
CA ASN A 7 -18.67 13.36 11.95
C ASN A 7 -18.20 11.91 11.70
N GLU A 8 -19.10 10.99 11.36
CA GLU A 8 -18.75 9.61 11.00
C GLU A 8 -17.93 9.55 9.70
N LEU A 9 -18.32 10.31 8.67
CA LEU A 9 -17.59 10.38 7.40
C LEU A 9 -16.17 10.96 7.57
N ASN A 10 -16.03 12.02 8.39
CA ASN A 10 -14.72 12.61 8.69
C ASN A 10 -13.81 11.65 9.45
N ASN A 11 -14.34 10.89 10.40
CA ASN A 11 -13.58 9.89 11.14
C ASN A 11 -13.12 8.73 10.24
N LYS A 12 -14.01 8.22 9.36
CA LYS A 12 -13.68 7.20 8.35
C LYS A 12 -12.58 7.69 7.40
N ASN A 13 -12.63 8.94 6.99
CA ASN A 13 -11.61 9.51 6.11
C ASN A 13 -10.22 9.53 6.76
N LEU A 14 -10.13 9.95 8.02
CA LEU A 14 -8.89 9.95 8.79
C LEU A 14 -8.35 8.54 9.07
N GLU A 15 -9.23 7.55 9.17
CA GLU A 15 -8.85 6.14 9.35
C GLU A 15 -8.16 5.58 8.10
N VAL A 16 -8.76 5.78 6.91
CA VAL A 16 -8.17 5.31 5.64
C VAL A 16 -6.78 5.89 5.39
N GLU A 17 -6.56 7.18 5.67
CA GLU A 17 -5.24 7.80 5.50
C GLU A 17 -4.18 7.14 6.40
N LYS A 18 -4.53 6.84 7.65
CA LYS A 18 -3.62 6.16 8.59
C LYS A 18 -3.34 4.72 8.15
N GLU A 19 -4.35 4.00 7.70
CA GLU A 19 -4.18 2.63 7.21
C GLU A 19 -3.32 2.59 5.94
N GLN A 20 -3.51 3.54 5.00
CA GLN A 20 -2.67 3.68 3.81
C GLN A 20 -1.21 3.95 4.19
N LYS A 21 -0.96 4.90 5.10
CA LYS A 21 0.38 5.19 5.58
C LYS A 21 1.01 3.98 6.27
N SER A 22 0.25 3.30 7.13
CA SER A 22 0.72 2.07 7.81
C SER A 22 1.04 0.96 6.81
N PHE A 23 0.24 0.78 5.75
CA PHE A 23 0.52 -0.18 4.69
C PHE A 23 1.81 0.17 3.97
N LEU A 24 2.04 1.43 3.62
CA LEU A 24 3.28 1.86 2.95
C LEU A 24 4.50 1.67 3.87
N GLU A 25 4.43 2.11 5.12
CA GLU A 25 5.52 1.95 6.09
C GLU A 25 5.91 0.48 6.29
N THR A 26 4.93 -0.42 6.32
CA THR A 26 5.17 -1.86 6.51
C THR A 26 5.60 -2.56 5.23
N THR A 27 4.82 -2.45 4.16
CA THR A 27 5.04 -3.16 2.90
C THR A 27 6.20 -2.54 2.11
N LEU A 28 6.12 -1.26 1.76
CA LEU A 28 7.17 -0.58 0.99
C LEU A 28 8.46 -0.49 1.82
N GLY A 29 8.36 -0.16 3.10
CA GLY A 29 9.50 -0.17 4.01
C GLY A 29 10.18 -1.55 4.13
N GLY A 30 9.40 -2.63 4.21
CA GLY A 30 9.90 -4.00 4.24
C GLY A 30 10.62 -4.39 2.94
N ILE A 31 10.06 -4.03 1.78
CA ILE A 31 10.67 -4.27 0.46
C ILE A 31 12.02 -3.55 0.35
N ILE A 32 12.06 -2.26 0.71
CA ILE A 32 13.27 -1.45 0.64
C ILE A 32 14.36 -1.99 1.57
N ASN A 33 14.00 -2.34 2.81
CA ASN A 33 14.93 -2.91 3.77
C ASN A 33 15.50 -4.27 3.30
N THR A 34 14.65 -5.11 2.72
CA THR A 34 15.06 -6.40 2.16
C THR A 34 16.00 -6.21 0.96
N GLY A 35 15.63 -5.33 0.03
CA GLY A 35 16.46 -5.03 -1.15
C GLY A 35 17.81 -4.42 -0.78
N LEU A 36 17.85 -3.55 0.24
CA LEU A 36 19.12 -3.05 0.78
C LEU A 36 19.99 -4.18 1.34
N ASN A 37 19.42 -5.07 2.16
CA ASN A 37 20.16 -6.19 2.74
C ASN A 37 20.75 -7.11 1.67
N LEU A 38 19.91 -7.55 0.72
CA LEU A 38 20.31 -8.43 -0.37
C LEU A 38 21.34 -7.77 -1.28
N GLY A 39 21.13 -6.49 -1.59
CA GLY A 39 22.04 -5.71 -2.42
C GLY A 39 23.42 -5.55 -1.77
N ILE A 40 23.50 -5.21 -0.47
CA ILE A 40 24.78 -5.14 0.24
C ILE A 40 25.46 -6.51 0.28
N LYS A 41 24.73 -7.58 0.59
CA LYS A 41 25.25 -8.95 0.58
C LYS A 41 25.85 -9.33 -0.77
N TYR A 42 25.17 -8.97 -1.85
CA TYR A 42 25.63 -9.24 -3.21
C TYR A 42 26.90 -8.46 -3.55
N LEU A 43 26.98 -7.19 -3.13
CA LEU A 43 28.14 -6.33 -3.38
C LEU A 43 29.37 -6.70 -2.55
N LEU A 44 29.15 -7.36 -1.40
CA LEU A 44 30.18 -7.71 -0.43
C LEU A 44 30.16 -9.22 -0.13
N PRO A 45 30.41 -10.08 -1.15
CA PRO A 45 30.21 -11.52 -1.03
C PRO A 45 31.18 -12.22 -0.07
N ASP A 46 32.31 -11.59 0.25
CA ASP A 46 33.33 -12.12 1.14
C ASP A 46 33.01 -11.88 2.64
N PHE A 47 31.99 -11.09 2.94
CA PHE A 47 31.57 -10.78 4.31
C PHE A 47 30.55 -11.81 4.82
N VAL A 48 30.67 -12.19 6.10
CA VAL A 48 29.66 -13.06 6.71
C VAL A 48 28.37 -12.29 7.01
N GLU A 49 27.27 -13.02 7.21
CA GLU A 49 25.93 -12.42 7.38
C GLU A 49 25.90 -11.34 8.48
N ASP A 50 26.52 -11.58 9.63
CA ASP A 50 26.54 -10.62 10.74
C ASP A 50 27.27 -9.32 10.37
N GLU A 51 28.31 -9.39 9.54
CA GLU A 51 29.03 -8.20 9.08
C GLU A 51 28.20 -7.42 8.06
N VAL A 52 27.50 -8.11 7.15
CA VAL A 52 26.56 -7.50 6.20
C VAL A 52 25.44 -6.79 6.96
N ILE A 53 24.87 -7.43 7.99
CA ILE A 53 23.83 -6.83 8.84
C ILE A 53 24.36 -5.56 9.51
N ASN A 54 25.57 -5.59 10.08
CA ASN A 54 26.18 -4.43 10.72
C ASN A 54 26.38 -3.26 9.73
N ILE A 55 26.80 -3.54 8.50
CA ILE A 55 26.96 -2.53 7.44
C ILE A 55 25.61 -1.92 7.07
N LYS A 56 24.60 -2.77 6.83
CA LYS A 56 23.23 -2.36 6.52
C LYS A 56 22.63 -1.52 7.64
N ASP A 57 22.75 -1.94 8.90
CA ASP A 57 22.23 -1.21 10.06
C ASP A 57 22.94 0.12 10.26
N THR A 58 24.24 0.19 9.96
CA THR A 58 25.00 1.45 9.98
C THR A 58 24.46 2.42 8.94
N ILE A 59 24.23 1.98 7.70
CA ILE A 59 23.64 2.80 6.64
C ILE A 59 22.20 3.22 7.00
N LEU A 60 21.40 2.29 7.52
CA LEU A 60 20.01 2.53 7.93
C LEU A 60 19.93 3.68 8.96
N ASN A 61 20.74 3.57 10.01
CA ASN A 61 20.70 4.49 11.15
C ASN A 61 21.38 5.84 10.87
N GLU A 62 22.28 5.90 9.89
CA GLU A 62 23.04 7.11 9.58
C GLU A 62 22.45 7.95 8.44
N GLY A 63 21.15 7.83 8.19
CA GLY A 63 20.40 8.74 7.32
C GLY A 63 19.52 8.05 6.29
N PHE A 64 19.69 6.75 6.05
CA PHE A 64 18.84 6.07 5.07
C PHE A 64 17.39 5.94 5.56
N LYS A 65 17.18 5.80 6.88
CA LYS A 65 15.82 5.84 7.48
C LYS A 65 15.08 7.15 7.20
N GLU A 66 15.80 8.28 7.15
CA GLU A 66 15.21 9.58 6.80
C GLU A 66 14.76 9.56 5.34
N GLY A 67 15.62 9.10 4.43
CA GLY A 67 15.29 8.96 3.01
C GLY A 67 14.13 7.98 2.74
N LEU A 68 14.03 6.90 3.50
CA LEU A 68 12.89 5.98 3.44
C LEU A 68 11.59 6.66 3.84
N ASN A 69 11.58 7.37 4.98
CA ASN A 69 10.41 8.10 5.43
C ASN A 69 9.99 9.17 4.41
N THR A 70 10.96 9.89 3.83
CA THR A 70 10.70 10.85 2.76
C THR A 70 10.10 10.17 1.53
N ALA A 71 10.60 9.01 1.12
CA ALA A 71 10.03 8.27 -0.01
C ALA A 71 8.58 7.84 0.24
N ILE A 72 8.25 7.44 1.48
CA ILE A 72 6.87 7.10 1.87
C ILE A 72 5.97 8.34 1.85
N ASP A 73 6.42 9.46 2.42
CA ASP A 73 5.65 10.70 2.44
C ASP A 73 5.48 11.28 1.01
N GLU A 74 6.52 11.20 0.16
CA GLU A 74 6.44 11.59 -1.25
C GLU A 74 5.55 10.66 -2.07
N ALA A 75 5.53 9.35 -1.80
CA ALA A 75 4.59 8.43 -2.44
C ALA A 75 3.15 8.86 -2.14
N VAL A 76 2.86 9.15 -0.87
CA VAL A 76 1.56 9.68 -0.44
C VAL A 76 1.25 10.98 -1.19
N ASP A 77 2.15 11.96 -1.18
CA ASP A 77 1.94 13.27 -1.82
C ASP A 77 1.82 13.21 -3.35
N LEU A 78 2.58 12.34 -4.02
CA LEU A 78 2.44 12.08 -5.45
C LEU A 78 1.08 11.47 -5.78
N GLY A 79 0.61 10.53 -4.94
CA GLY A 79 -0.75 10.01 -4.99
C GLY A 79 -1.80 11.13 -4.93
N LYS A 80 -1.61 12.13 -4.06
CA LYS A 80 -2.50 13.33 -3.98
C LYS A 80 -2.49 14.14 -5.27
N SER A 81 -1.33 14.29 -5.91
CA SER A 81 -1.15 15.19 -7.04
C SER A 81 -1.57 14.62 -8.42
N ALA A 82 -1.50 13.31 -8.61
CA ALA A 82 -1.52 12.69 -9.94
C ALA A 82 -2.89 12.70 -10.66
N ILE A 83 -4.00 13.01 -9.97
CA ILE A 83 -5.37 12.95 -10.55
C ILE A 83 -6.23 14.20 -10.25
N GLY A 84 -5.74 15.19 -9.49
CA GLY A 84 -6.54 16.38 -9.14
C GLY A 84 -7.58 16.13 -8.03
N ILE A 85 -7.31 15.18 -7.15
CA ILE A 85 -8.18 14.75 -6.07
C ILE A 85 -8.07 15.72 -4.88
N VAL A 86 -9.22 16.10 -4.33
CA VAL A 86 -9.35 17.02 -3.19
C VAL A 86 -9.13 16.31 -1.84
N THR A 87 -9.23 14.98 -1.79
CA THR A 87 -9.25 14.18 -0.53
C THR A 87 -7.88 13.78 0.02
N GLY A 88 -6.83 13.76 -0.81
CA GLY A 88 -5.45 13.49 -0.37
C GLY A 88 -5.08 12.02 -0.12
N LYS A 89 -5.83 11.05 -0.68
CA LYS A 89 -5.63 9.59 -0.48
C LYS A 89 -5.45 8.83 -1.79
N PHE A 90 -4.92 7.60 -1.73
CA PHE A 90 -4.91 6.70 -2.88
C PHE A 90 -6.33 6.18 -3.16
N GLU A 91 -6.82 6.44 -4.36
CA GLU A 91 -8.09 5.91 -4.88
C GLU A 91 -7.89 4.58 -5.60
N ASP A 92 -6.75 4.41 -6.27
CA ASP A 92 -6.47 3.27 -7.15
C ASP A 92 -4.97 2.89 -7.19
N ILE A 93 -4.67 1.61 -7.39
CA ILE A 93 -3.30 1.08 -7.44
C ILE A 93 -2.46 1.68 -8.59
N SER A 94 -3.10 2.13 -9.68
CA SER A 94 -2.41 2.79 -10.80
C SER A 94 -1.75 4.11 -10.40
N GLN A 95 -2.23 4.77 -9.34
CA GLN A 95 -1.57 5.97 -8.81
C GLN A 95 -0.25 5.62 -8.13
N MET A 96 -0.19 4.50 -7.42
CA MET A 96 1.05 3.96 -6.86
C MET A 96 2.01 3.56 -7.99
N GLN A 97 1.51 2.85 -9.01
CA GLN A 97 2.32 2.48 -10.17
C GLN A 97 2.98 3.70 -10.83
N LYS A 98 2.22 4.78 -11.06
CA LYS A 98 2.77 6.03 -11.61
C LYS A 98 3.82 6.68 -10.71
N ALA A 99 3.64 6.65 -9.39
CA ALA A 99 4.63 7.21 -8.45
C ALA A 99 5.98 6.46 -8.51
N VAL A 100 5.96 5.18 -8.86
CA VAL A 100 7.16 4.36 -9.10
C VAL A 100 7.72 4.65 -10.49
N GLU A 101 6.91 4.58 -11.55
CA GLU A 101 7.33 4.79 -12.95
C GLU A 101 7.92 6.18 -13.22
N THR A 102 7.42 7.21 -12.53
CA THR A 102 7.92 8.60 -12.68
C THR A 102 9.27 8.82 -12.01
N GLY A 103 9.80 7.81 -11.32
CA GLY A 103 11.08 7.86 -10.62
C GLY A 103 10.99 8.49 -9.23
N GLY A 104 9.87 9.08 -8.82
CA GLY A 104 9.76 9.81 -7.55
C GLY A 104 10.22 9.00 -6.33
N ILE A 105 9.65 7.81 -6.14
CA ILE A 105 9.99 6.94 -5.00
C ILE A 105 11.44 6.45 -5.10
N ILE A 106 11.87 5.96 -6.26
CA ILE A 106 13.21 5.37 -6.45
C ILE A 106 14.32 6.43 -6.37
N ASP A 107 14.09 7.63 -6.91
CA ASP A 107 15.02 8.76 -6.84
C ASP A 107 15.23 9.21 -5.39
N THR A 108 14.16 9.23 -4.60
CA THR A 108 14.24 9.62 -3.18
C THR A 108 14.95 8.57 -2.35
N ILE A 109 14.74 7.28 -2.64
CA ILE A 109 15.55 6.19 -2.07
C ILE A 109 17.03 6.35 -2.47
N SER A 110 17.31 6.65 -3.73
CA SER A 110 18.68 6.86 -4.24
C SER A 110 19.39 8.02 -3.53
N LYS A 111 18.71 9.16 -3.36
CA LYS A 111 19.21 10.32 -2.60
C LYS A 111 19.42 9.99 -1.12
N GLY A 112 18.49 9.25 -0.52
CA GLY A 112 18.60 8.76 0.85
C GLY A 112 19.83 7.89 1.04
N LEU A 113 20.10 6.99 0.09
CA LEU A 113 21.26 6.10 0.11
C LEU A 113 22.56 6.88 -0.07
N ASP A 114 22.62 7.83 -1.01
CA ASP A 114 23.79 8.71 -1.18
C ASP A 114 24.09 9.50 0.11
N THR A 115 23.04 10.06 0.72
CA THR A 115 23.14 10.81 1.97
C THR A 115 23.69 9.94 3.09
N ALA A 116 23.14 8.73 3.25
CA ALA A 116 23.59 7.79 4.25
C ALA A 116 25.04 7.37 4.05
N ILE A 117 25.44 7.00 2.81
CA ILE A 117 26.82 6.56 2.55
C ILE A 117 27.83 7.72 2.71
N ASN A 118 27.44 8.96 2.45
CA ASN A 118 28.28 10.11 2.74
C ASN A 118 28.44 10.32 4.25
N LYS A 119 27.34 10.28 5.02
CA LYS A 119 27.35 10.42 6.49
C LYS A 119 28.17 9.33 7.19
N VAL A 120 28.06 8.06 6.78
CA VAL A 120 28.86 6.96 7.37
C VAL A 120 30.36 7.12 7.09
N ASN A 121 30.74 7.64 5.92
CA ASN A 121 32.13 7.93 5.58
C ASN A 121 32.69 9.09 6.41
N GLU A 122 31.97 10.20 6.46
CA GLU A 122 32.37 11.39 7.24
C GLU A 122 32.58 11.05 8.72
N LYS A 123 31.74 10.16 9.26
CA LYS A 123 31.82 9.70 10.66
C LYS A 123 32.83 8.57 10.88
N GLY A 124 33.46 8.04 9.83
CA GLY A 124 34.40 6.91 9.91
C GLY A 124 33.75 5.62 10.42
N LYS A 125 32.43 5.47 10.28
CA LYS A 125 31.69 4.29 10.75
C LYS A 125 31.77 3.09 9.81
N LEU A 126 32.13 3.34 8.54
CA LEU A 126 32.44 2.32 7.55
C LEU A 126 33.78 2.62 6.90
N ASN A 127 34.49 1.56 6.50
CA ASN A 127 35.73 1.66 5.75
C ASN A 127 35.48 2.27 4.36
N ASP A 128 36.34 3.18 3.90
CA ASP A 128 36.22 3.83 2.60
C ASP A 128 36.08 2.86 1.43
N THR A 129 36.76 1.71 1.49
CA THR A 129 36.66 0.64 0.48
C THR A 129 35.24 0.09 0.43
N ILE A 130 34.65 -0.26 1.58
CA ILE A 130 33.28 -0.79 1.68
C ILE A 130 32.30 0.23 1.12
N SER A 131 32.40 1.48 1.58
CA SER A 131 31.50 2.53 1.12
C SER A 131 31.66 2.86 -0.36
N ASN A 132 32.87 2.77 -0.90
CA ASN A 132 33.11 2.93 -2.34
C ASN A 132 32.52 1.78 -3.16
N VAL A 133 32.57 0.54 -2.65
CA VAL A 133 31.90 -0.60 -3.28
C VAL A 133 30.39 -0.38 -3.31
N ILE A 134 29.79 0.02 -2.19
CA ILE A 134 28.34 0.28 -2.11
C ILE A 134 27.94 1.45 -3.03
N LYS A 135 28.71 2.55 -3.05
CA LYS A 135 28.47 3.68 -3.97
C LYS A 135 28.48 3.26 -5.44
N LYS A 136 29.48 2.45 -5.84
CA LYS A 136 29.60 1.97 -7.23
C LYS A 136 28.50 0.95 -7.58
N GLY A 137 28.11 0.14 -6.61
CA GLY A 137 27.07 -0.88 -6.75
C GLY A 137 25.64 -0.38 -6.50
N LYS A 138 25.45 0.91 -6.21
CA LYS A 138 24.16 1.49 -5.79
C LYS A 138 23.02 1.12 -6.73
N ASN A 139 23.24 1.17 -8.04
CA ASN A 139 22.20 0.87 -9.01
C ASN A 139 21.71 -0.57 -8.90
N LEU A 140 22.56 -1.54 -8.55
CA LEU A 140 22.11 -2.93 -8.32
C LEU A 140 21.15 -3.03 -7.12
N ILE A 141 21.38 -2.23 -6.08
CA ILE A 141 20.48 -2.13 -4.93
C ILE A 141 19.15 -1.51 -5.36
N LEU A 142 19.21 -0.40 -6.10
CA LEU A 142 18.01 0.33 -6.56
C LEU A 142 17.18 -0.49 -7.55
N ASP A 143 17.82 -1.18 -8.50
CA ASP A 143 17.16 -2.04 -9.47
C ASP A 143 16.43 -3.18 -8.75
N ASN A 144 17.06 -3.81 -7.76
CA ASN A 144 16.40 -4.84 -6.96
C ASN A 144 15.19 -4.31 -6.18
N ILE A 145 15.33 -3.14 -5.56
CA ILE A 145 14.22 -2.49 -4.86
C ILE A 145 13.08 -2.16 -5.84
N SER A 146 13.39 -1.58 -7.01
CA SER A 146 12.41 -1.23 -8.04
C SER A 146 11.63 -2.46 -8.50
N SER A 147 12.33 -3.54 -8.86
CA SER A 147 11.67 -4.78 -9.31
C SER A 147 10.75 -5.38 -8.25
N ASN A 148 11.15 -5.38 -6.97
CA ASN A 148 10.29 -5.89 -5.89
C ASN A 148 9.07 -5.00 -5.64
N ILE A 149 9.19 -3.68 -5.82
CA ILE A 149 8.05 -2.75 -5.74
C ILE A 149 7.09 -2.99 -6.91
N GLU A 150 7.61 -3.17 -8.12
CA GLU A 150 6.81 -3.51 -9.31
C GLU A 150 6.07 -4.84 -9.12
N GLU A 151 6.74 -5.86 -8.57
CA GLU A 151 6.12 -7.16 -8.24
C GLU A 151 4.97 -6.99 -7.24
N MET A 152 5.18 -6.22 -6.17
CA MET A 152 4.14 -5.92 -5.19
C MET A 152 2.92 -5.23 -5.82
N ILE A 153 3.12 -4.28 -6.75
CA ILE A 153 2.03 -3.63 -7.48
C ILE A 153 1.25 -4.66 -8.32
N VAL A 154 1.94 -5.57 -9.01
CA VAL A 154 1.30 -6.64 -9.79
C VAL A 154 0.50 -7.58 -8.89
N GLU A 155 1.04 -7.96 -7.73
CA GLU A 155 0.33 -8.78 -6.74
C GLU A 155 -0.93 -8.08 -6.21
N GLN A 156 -0.85 -6.78 -5.91
CA GLN A 156 -2.01 -5.97 -5.52
C GLN A 156 -3.07 -5.97 -6.62
N GLY A 157 -2.69 -5.75 -7.88
CA GLY A 157 -3.62 -5.82 -9.02
C GLY A 157 -4.31 -7.19 -9.14
N ASN A 158 -3.59 -8.28 -8.87
CA ASN A 158 -4.16 -9.62 -8.89
C ASN A 158 -5.18 -9.85 -7.76
N GLU A 159 -4.91 -9.36 -6.54
CA GLU A 159 -5.88 -9.47 -5.44
C GLU A 159 -7.10 -8.57 -5.68
N ILE A 160 -6.92 -7.37 -6.25
CA ILE A 160 -8.01 -6.47 -6.67
C ILE A 160 -8.91 -7.14 -7.71
N SER A 161 -8.35 -7.80 -8.72
CA SER A 161 -9.15 -8.52 -9.73
C SER A 161 -10.00 -9.65 -9.13
N LYS A 162 -9.47 -10.36 -8.11
CA LYS A 162 -10.24 -11.39 -7.38
C LYS A 162 -11.35 -10.78 -6.52
N PHE A 163 -11.07 -9.63 -5.89
CA PHE A 163 -12.08 -8.84 -5.19
C PHE A 163 -13.22 -8.44 -6.14
N GLU A 164 -12.91 -7.82 -7.27
CA GLU A 164 -13.90 -7.40 -8.27
C GLU A 164 -14.72 -8.58 -8.81
N THR A 165 -14.07 -9.72 -9.05
CA THR A 165 -14.76 -10.95 -9.44
C THR A 165 -15.78 -11.38 -8.38
N SER A 166 -15.40 -11.35 -7.10
CA SER A 166 -16.29 -11.71 -5.99
C SER A 166 -17.44 -10.72 -5.84
N ILE A 167 -17.19 -9.43 -6.02
CA ILE A 167 -18.23 -8.39 -6.07
C ILE A 167 -19.23 -8.67 -7.20
N ASN A 168 -18.75 -9.02 -8.39
CA ASN A 168 -19.62 -9.31 -9.53
C ASN A 168 -20.45 -10.59 -9.32
N GLU A 169 -19.87 -11.63 -8.73
CA GLU A 169 -20.62 -12.84 -8.36
C GLU A 169 -21.63 -12.57 -7.24
N TRP A 170 -21.30 -11.70 -6.28
CA TRP A 170 -22.25 -11.24 -5.27
C TRP A 170 -23.43 -10.49 -5.92
N LYS A 171 -23.16 -9.58 -6.87
CA LYS A 171 -24.19 -8.83 -7.62
C LYS A 171 -25.10 -9.78 -8.40
N LYS A 172 -24.56 -10.83 -9.02
CA LYS A 172 -25.37 -11.90 -9.64
C LYS A 172 -26.24 -12.65 -8.63
N GLY A 173 -25.71 -12.92 -7.44
CA GLY A 173 -26.49 -13.51 -6.34
C GLY A 173 -27.66 -12.61 -5.95
N TYR A 174 -27.42 -11.30 -5.84
CA TYR A 174 -28.46 -10.31 -5.56
C TYR A 174 -29.56 -10.31 -6.64
N GLU A 175 -29.20 -10.21 -7.92
CA GLU A 175 -30.15 -10.21 -9.04
C GLU A 175 -30.99 -11.49 -9.11
N ASN A 176 -30.38 -12.64 -8.85
CA ASN A 176 -31.04 -13.95 -8.88
C ASN A 176 -31.75 -14.31 -7.56
N LYS A 177 -31.69 -13.43 -6.55
CA LYS A 177 -32.18 -13.68 -5.18
C LYS A 177 -31.55 -14.92 -4.52
N ASP A 178 -30.31 -15.23 -4.88
CA ASP A 178 -29.51 -16.33 -4.34
C ASP A 178 -28.65 -15.82 -3.17
N PHE A 179 -29.24 -15.85 -1.98
CA PHE A 179 -28.57 -15.40 -0.76
C PHE A 179 -27.37 -16.27 -0.38
N ASP A 180 -27.38 -17.57 -0.70
CA ASP A 180 -26.30 -18.47 -0.31
C ASP A 180 -25.04 -18.20 -1.16
N LEU A 181 -25.21 -17.87 -2.45
CA LEU A 181 -24.14 -17.33 -3.29
C LEU A 181 -23.62 -16.00 -2.73
N MET A 182 -24.52 -15.07 -2.35
CA MET A 182 -24.10 -13.80 -1.76
C MET A 182 -23.29 -14.00 -0.47
N GLU A 183 -23.71 -14.88 0.44
CA GLU A 183 -23.02 -15.16 1.70
C GLU A 183 -21.64 -15.79 1.44
N LYS A 184 -21.51 -16.65 0.42
CA LYS A 184 -20.23 -17.21 -0.03
C LYS A 184 -19.30 -16.10 -0.55
N GLU A 185 -19.79 -15.25 -1.43
CA GLU A 185 -18.96 -14.21 -2.05
C GLU A 185 -18.64 -13.07 -1.07
N MET A 186 -19.50 -12.78 -0.09
CA MET A 186 -19.19 -11.85 1.01
C MET A 186 -17.95 -12.28 1.80
N LYS A 187 -17.79 -13.59 2.06
CA LYS A 187 -16.59 -14.13 2.71
C LYS A 187 -15.34 -13.95 1.84
N ASN A 188 -15.48 -14.09 0.52
CA ASN A 188 -14.38 -13.88 -0.41
C ASN A 188 -13.99 -12.39 -0.48
N ILE A 189 -14.98 -11.49 -0.55
CA ILE A 189 -14.79 -10.04 -0.51
C ILE A 189 -13.96 -9.64 0.72
N ASN A 190 -14.39 -10.04 1.92
CA ASN A 190 -13.67 -9.74 3.17
C ASN A 190 -12.23 -10.29 3.18
N LYS A 191 -12.06 -11.53 2.70
CA LYS A 191 -10.73 -12.15 2.60
C LYS A 191 -9.78 -11.39 1.67
N TYR A 192 -10.28 -10.84 0.55
CA TYR A 192 -9.43 -10.07 -0.37
C TYR A 192 -9.18 -8.65 0.15
N LEU A 193 -10.15 -8.02 0.80
CA LEU A 193 -9.98 -6.71 1.44
C LEU A 193 -8.84 -6.68 2.46
N GLU A 194 -8.67 -7.74 3.25
CA GLU A 194 -7.56 -7.84 4.23
C GLU A 194 -6.16 -7.82 3.59
N LYS A 195 -6.05 -8.08 2.29
CA LYS A 195 -4.77 -8.17 1.57
C LYS A 195 -4.49 -6.97 0.66
N ILE A 196 -5.54 -6.27 0.25
CA ILE A 196 -5.42 -5.15 -0.65
C ILE A 196 -5.07 -3.93 0.19
N MET A 197 -4.20 -3.05 -0.34
CA MET A 197 -4.01 -1.72 0.23
C MET A 197 -5.38 -1.06 0.44
N PRO A 198 -5.60 -0.36 1.55
CA PRO A 198 -6.85 0.37 1.78
C PRO A 198 -7.04 1.48 0.73
N LEU A 199 -7.68 1.17 -0.40
CA LEU A 199 -7.95 2.07 -1.51
C LEU A 199 -9.39 2.59 -1.41
N GLU A 200 -9.59 3.90 -1.60
CA GLU A 200 -10.92 4.49 -1.35
C GLU A 200 -12.03 3.85 -2.19
N ASN A 201 -11.78 3.57 -3.47
CA ASN A 201 -12.81 3.01 -4.36
C ASN A 201 -13.21 1.60 -3.93
N ILE A 202 -12.22 0.80 -3.53
CA ILE A 202 -12.42 -0.58 -3.05
C ILE A 202 -13.19 -0.59 -1.73
N ILE A 203 -12.82 0.29 -0.79
CA ILE A 203 -13.50 0.40 0.51
C ILE A 203 -14.96 0.83 0.32
N LYS A 204 -15.22 1.84 -0.52
CA LYS A 204 -16.58 2.31 -0.82
C LYS A 204 -17.42 1.20 -1.44
N GLU A 205 -16.90 0.49 -2.45
CA GLU A 205 -17.64 -0.59 -3.10
C GLU A 205 -17.91 -1.76 -2.14
N ALA A 206 -16.92 -2.16 -1.34
CA ALA A 206 -17.08 -3.18 -0.32
C ALA A 206 -18.17 -2.85 0.70
N ARG A 207 -18.15 -1.62 1.24
CA ARG A 207 -19.13 -1.18 2.24
C ARG A 207 -20.53 -1.09 1.68
N LEU A 208 -20.70 -0.62 0.45
CA LEU A 208 -22.00 -0.62 -0.22
C LEU A 208 -22.55 -2.05 -0.31
N VAL A 209 -21.73 -2.98 -0.77
CA VAL A 209 -22.09 -4.40 -0.89
C VAL A 209 -22.40 -5.03 0.48
N GLU A 210 -21.60 -4.74 1.49
CA GLU A 210 -21.83 -5.20 2.87
C GLU A 210 -23.13 -4.63 3.46
N ASN A 211 -23.40 -3.34 3.29
CA ASN A 211 -24.61 -2.68 3.78
C ASN A 211 -25.86 -3.33 3.16
N VAL A 212 -25.89 -3.50 1.85
CA VAL A 212 -27.00 -4.15 1.15
C VAL A 212 -27.15 -5.61 1.57
N HIS A 213 -26.03 -6.34 1.70
CA HIS A 213 -26.05 -7.72 2.18
C HIS A 213 -26.67 -7.84 3.58
N ASN A 214 -26.29 -6.96 4.49
CA ASN A 214 -26.78 -6.93 5.87
C ASN A 214 -28.25 -6.54 5.95
N LEU A 215 -28.73 -5.60 5.12
CA LEU A 215 -30.16 -5.28 5.01
C LEU A 215 -30.99 -6.52 4.66
N ILE A 216 -30.58 -7.27 3.63
CA ILE A 216 -31.27 -8.51 3.21
C ILE A 216 -31.21 -9.56 4.32
N LYS A 217 -30.02 -9.79 4.88
CA LYS A 217 -29.78 -10.78 5.93
C LYS A 217 -30.67 -10.55 7.15
N ASN A 218 -30.77 -9.30 7.60
CA ASN A 218 -31.54 -8.92 8.77
C ASN A 218 -33.05 -8.85 8.49
N ASN A 219 -33.45 -8.72 7.22
CA ASN A 219 -34.84 -8.73 6.80
C ASN A 219 -35.32 -10.12 6.35
N ASN A 220 -34.93 -11.19 7.06
CA ASN A 220 -35.30 -12.58 6.74
C ASN A 220 -34.99 -13.02 5.29
N LYS A 221 -33.86 -12.55 4.74
CA LYS A 221 -33.48 -12.77 3.32
C LYS A 221 -34.49 -12.16 2.33
N ASN A 222 -35.19 -11.10 2.70
CA ASN A 222 -36.06 -10.36 1.80
C ASN A 222 -35.24 -9.42 0.90
N PHE A 223 -35.42 -9.57 -0.41
CA PHE A 223 -34.75 -8.79 -1.45
C PHE A 223 -35.53 -7.53 -1.86
N GLU A 224 -36.73 -7.32 -1.31
CA GLU A 224 -37.48 -6.08 -1.51
C GLU A 224 -36.87 -4.97 -0.65
N ILE A 225 -35.88 -4.29 -1.21
CA ILE A 225 -35.23 -3.10 -0.64
C ILE A 225 -35.81 -1.87 -1.33
N ASN A 226 -36.28 -0.89 -0.56
CA ASN A 226 -36.80 0.34 -1.14
C ASN A 226 -35.65 1.34 -1.46
N GLU A 227 -35.97 2.36 -2.25
CA GLU A 227 -34.99 3.36 -2.72
C GLU A 227 -34.30 4.11 -1.56
N VAL A 228 -35.02 4.39 -0.48
CA VAL A 228 -34.49 5.07 0.70
C VAL A 228 -33.48 4.20 1.46
N GLU A 229 -33.75 2.90 1.57
CA GLU A 229 -32.82 1.94 2.19
C GLU A 229 -31.55 1.77 1.37
N LEU A 230 -31.67 1.76 0.04
CA LEU A 230 -30.53 1.69 -0.87
C LEU A 230 -29.70 2.98 -0.84
N GLU A 231 -30.36 4.14 -0.79
CA GLU A 231 -29.70 5.44 -0.68
C GLU A 231 -28.96 5.57 0.66
N ALA A 232 -29.56 5.10 1.76
CA ALA A 232 -28.90 5.04 3.07
C ALA A 232 -27.66 4.12 3.04
N ALA A 233 -27.75 2.96 2.39
CA ALA A 233 -26.61 2.05 2.23
C ALA A 233 -25.45 2.71 1.46
N ASN A 234 -25.75 3.57 0.48
CA ASN A 234 -24.76 4.30 -0.31
C ASN A 234 -24.15 5.49 0.46
N VAL A 235 -24.94 6.24 1.23
CA VAL A 235 -24.44 7.37 2.05
C VAL A 235 -23.48 6.90 3.15
N LEU A 236 -23.66 5.68 3.64
CA LEU A 236 -22.84 5.11 4.71
C LEU A 236 -21.55 4.40 4.21
N ALA A 237 -21.35 4.31 2.89
CA ALA A 237 -20.16 3.68 2.28
C ALA A 237 -18.95 4.63 2.29
#